data_AF-A0AA36JNM9-F1
#
_entry.id   AF-A0AA36JNM9-F1
#
_cell.length_a   1.000
_cell.length_b   1.000
_cell.length_c   1.000
_cell.angle_alpha   90.00
_cell.angle_beta   90.00
_cell.angle_gamma   90.00
#
_symmetry.space_group_name_H-M   'P 1'
#
loop_
_entity.id
_entity.type
_entity.pdbx_description
1 polymer ?
#
loop_
_entity_poly.entity_id
_entity_poly.type
_entity_poly.pdbx_seq_one_letter_code
_entity_poly.pdbx_strand_id
1 'polypeptide(L)'
;MPLLCRPWACIFLCLGIRGERVREMWQKLPHCESGVVHLDGNYRTGAIEFPENCTFSGKPGTQVAMLGKLHFLQSLRLQGSIIFRKLPGADHRCLDVEGSVDFVDPEIEFVDCGGHQVDDGGALYVEKLLTINGGNVTFRNGTATYGGCLFVGDNFSMRGGWMSFQGCSADYGGSLYVLRGHIYQSGGRLQVKNSRASFEGGALA
;
A
#
# COMPACT_ATOMS: atom_id res chain seq x y z
N MET A 1 -29.21 -71.20 10.18
CA MET A 1 -28.73 -70.31 9.10
C MET A 1 -29.91 -69.81 8.28
N PRO A 2 -30.36 -68.58 8.51
CA PRO A 2 -31.08 -67.82 7.48
C PRO A 2 -30.62 -66.34 7.37
N LEU A 3 -30.88 -65.78 6.19
CA LEU A 3 -31.01 -64.34 5.91
C LEU A 3 -32.27 -63.77 6.59
N LEU A 4 -32.24 -62.50 7.06
CA LEU A 4 -33.24 -61.42 6.80
C LEU A 4 -33.18 -60.22 7.80
N CYS A 5 -33.21 -59.02 7.19
CA CYS A 5 -33.81 -57.74 7.62
C CYS A 5 -33.28 -56.84 8.78
N ARG A 6 -33.33 -55.52 8.48
CA ARG A 6 -32.90 -54.30 9.20
C ARG A 6 -33.63 -54.03 10.53
N PRO A 7 -33.12 -53.05 11.32
CA PRO A 7 -33.92 -51.83 11.54
C PRO A 7 -33.12 -50.53 11.38
N TRP A 8 -33.86 -49.46 11.05
CA TRP A 8 -33.40 -48.11 10.73
C TRP A 8 -33.02 -47.29 11.97
N ALA A 9 -32.06 -46.36 11.79
CA ALA A 9 -32.08 -44.94 12.21
C ALA A 9 -30.66 -44.44 12.58
N CYS A 10 -29.85 -44.11 11.58
CA CYS A 10 -28.70 -43.22 11.78
C CYS A 10 -29.21 -41.78 11.65
N ILE A 11 -29.46 -41.14 12.80
CA ILE A 11 -29.61 -39.69 12.90
C ILE A 11 -28.25 -39.07 12.58
N PHE A 12 -28.09 -38.55 11.37
CA PHE A 12 -26.99 -37.66 11.03
C PHE A 12 -27.23 -36.32 11.73
N LEU A 13 -26.54 -36.09 12.85
CA LEU A 13 -26.31 -34.74 13.34
C LEU A 13 -25.31 -34.05 12.39
N CYS A 14 -25.83 -33.46 11.31
CA CYS A 14 -25.12 -32.40 10.60
C CYS A 14 -25.18 -31.14 11.47
N LEU A 15 -24.20 -30.98 12.37
CA LEU A 15 -23.88 -29.68 12.93
C LEU A 15 -23.32 -28.82 11.80
N GLY A 16 -24.23 -28.13 11.11
CA GLY A 16 -23.89 -27.04 10.21
C GLY A 16 -23.30 -25.92 11.05
N ILE A 17 -21.97 -25.83 11.06
CA ILE A 17 -21.27 -24.60 11.47
C ILE A 17 -21.63 -23.56 10.42
N ARG A 18 -22.71 -22.83 10.71
CA ARG A 18 -23.19 -21.69 9.94
C ARG A 18 -22.10 -20.64 10.07
N GLY A 19 -21.24 -20.53 9.06
CA GLY A 19 -20.22 -19.48 9.00
C GLY A 19 -20.90 -18.12 9.13
N GLU A 20 -20.77 -17.51 10.31
CA GLU A 20 -21.18 -16.13 10.54
C GLU A 20 -20.36 -15.26 9.60
N ARG A 21 -21.05 -14.75 8.57
CA ARG A 21 -20.50 -13.77 7.66
C ARG A 21 -20.40 -12.46 8.44
N VAL A 22 -19.29 -12.28 9.16
CA VAL A 22 -18.96 -11.02 9.83
C VAL A 22 -18.97 -9.94 8.74
N ARG A 23 -19.95 -9.03 8.80
CA ARG A 23 -19.97 -7.86 7.93
C ARG A 23 -18.78 -7.01 8.33
N GLU A 24 -17.77 -6.93 7.45
CA GLU A 24 -16.66 -5.99 7.63
C GLU A 24 -17.22 -4.58 7.77
N MET A 25 -17.06 -3.99 8.96
CA MET A 25 -17.44 -2.60 9.21
C MET A 25 -16.30 -1.71 8.74
N TRP A 26 -16.56 -0.98 7.66
CA TRP A 26 -15.66 0.04 7.12
C TRP A 26 -15.99 1.40 7.74
N GLN A 27 -14.95 2.07 8.25
CA GLN A 27 -15.05 3.42 8.82
C GLN A 27 -14.62 4.47 7.80
N LYS A 28 -15.08 5.71 7.95
CA LYS A 28 -14.53 6.84 7.19
C LYS A 28 -13.15 7.18 7.74
N LEU A 29 -12.20 7.49 6.86
CA LEU A 29 -10.87 7.94 7.27
C LEU A 29 -10.98 9.29 8.02
N PRO A 30 -10.39 9.42 9.22
CA PRO A 30 -10.43 10.66 9.99
C PRO A 30 -9.57 11.77 9.37
N HIS A 31 -9.90 13.02 9.68
CA HIS A 31 -9.11 14.19 9.30
C HIS A 31 -7.86 14.33 10.18
N CYS A 32 -6.85 15.04 9.67
CA CYS A 32 -5.62 15.32 10.41
C CYS A 32 -5.72 16.67 11.13
N GLU A 33 -6.30 16.69 12.33
CA GLU A 33 -6.54 17.95 13.08
C GLU A 33 -5.39 18.31 14.02
N SER A 34 -4.63 17.33 14.51
CA SER A 34 -3.56 17.51 15.50
C SER A 34 -2.18 17.11 14.96
N GLY A 35 -2.05 17.01 13.64
CA GLY A 35 -0.84 16.52 12.97
C GLY A 35 -0.60 15.01 13.11
N VAL A 36 -1.45 14.28 13.85
CA VAL A 36 -1.36 12.82 13.99
C VAL A 36 -2.74 12.19 13.84
N VAL A 37 -2.81 11.15 13.01
CA VAL A 37 -3.97 10.30 12.80
C VAL A 37 -3.63 8.88 13.26
N HIS A 38 -4.33 8.43 14.29
CA HIS A 38 -4.23 7.05 14.77
C HIS A 38 -5.27 6.18 14.07
N LEU A 39 -4.81 5.12 13.40
CA LEU A 39 -5.66 4.22 12.63
C LEU A 39 -5.71 2.84 13.29
N ASP A 40 -6.93 2.37 13.56
CA ASP A 40 -7.21 1.09 14.21
C ASP A 40 -8.42 0.42 13.53
N GLY A 41 -8.12 -0.44 12.55
CA GLY A 41 -9.13 -1.22 11.82
C GLY A 41 -9.24 -0.87 10.34
N ASN A 42 -10.43 -1.04 9.78
CA ASN A 42 -10.68 -0.96 8.34
C ASN A 42 -11.34 0.37 7.96
N TYR A 43 -10.70 1.12 7.05
CA TYR A 43 -11.13 2.44 6.59
C TYR A 43 -11.42 2.42 5.10
N ARG A 44 -12.49 3.09 4.68
CA ARG A 44 -12.81 3.28 3.27
C ARG A 44 -12.83 4.77 2.96
N THR A 45 -12.15 5.15 1.89
CA THR A 45 -11.96 6.55 1.51
C THR A 45 -12.14 6.78 0.02
N GLY A 46 -12.66 7.94 -0.34
CA GLY A 46 -12.55 8.50 -1.69
C GLY A 46 -11.30 9.37 -1.80
N ALA A 47 -11.35 10.37 -2.68
CA ALA A 47 -10.33 11.42 -2.72
C ALA A 47 -10.44 12.32 -1.48
N ILE A 48 -9.34 12.50 -0.75
CA ILE A 48 -9.25 13.39 0.41
C ILE A 48 -7.96 14.19 0.30
N GLU A 49 -8.05 15.48 0.61
CA GLU A 49 -6.91 16.38 0.69
C GLU A 49 -6.56 16.68 2.17
N PHE A 50 -5.26 16.69 2.47
CA PHE A 50 -4.69 17.06 3.76
C PHE A 50 -3.80 18.30 3.56
N PRO A 51 -4.24 19.49 4.00
CA PRO A 51 -3.54 20.74 3.74
C PRO A 51 -2.30 20.93 4.63
N GLU A 52 -2.18 20.18 5.72
CA GLU A 52 -1.14 20.32 6.73
C GLU A 52 -0.25 19.08 6.82
N ASN A 53 0.89 19.22 7.51
CA ASN A 53 1.74 18.08 7.84
C ASN A 53 0.94 17.05 8.63
N CYS A 54 1.08 15.78 8.28
CA CYS A 54 0.35 14.72 8.95
C CYS A 54 1.21 13.50 9.24
N THR A 55 0.95 12.87 10.38
CA THR A 55 1.52 11.57 10.74
C THR A 55 0.40 10.54 10.75
N PHE A 56 0.49 9.50 9.92
CA PHE A 56 -0.39 8.34 10.07
C PHE A 56 0.31 7.26 10.89
N SER A 57 -0.39 6.79 11.92
CA SER A 57 0.08 5.78 12.85
C SER A 57 -0.91 4.62 12.91
N GLY A 58 -0.60 3.52 12.24
CA GLY A 58 -1.48 2.36 12.17
C GLY A 58 -1.16 1.27 13.20
N LYS A 59 -2.21 0.69 13.81
CA LYS A 59 -2.09 -0.56 14.57
C LYS A 59 -2.00 -1.78 13.65
N PRO A 60 -1.46 -2.91 14.13
CA PRO A 60 -1.45 -4.17 13.37
C PRO A 60 -2.83 -4.54 12.84
N GLY A 61 -2.92 -4.82 11.53
CA GLY A 61 -4.16 -5.18 10.87
C GLY A 61 -4.97 -4.00 10.30
N THR A 62 -4.48 -2.76 10.45
CA THR A 62 -5.13 -1.58 9.85
C THR A 62 -5.09 -1.61 8.33
N GLN A 63 -6.23 -1.35 7.70
CA GLN A 63 -6.39 -1.33 6.24
C GLN A 63 -7.13 -0.07 5.79
N VAL A 64 -6.69 0.50 4.66
CA VAL A 64 -7.32 1.65 4.02
C VAL A 64 -7.66 1.27 2.58
N ALA A 65 -8.94 1.02 2.33
CA ALA A 65 -9.49 0.74 1.01
C ALA A 65 -9.83 2.05 0.28
N MET A 66 -9.27 2.22 -0.91
CA MET A 66 -9.20 3.51 -1.60
C MET A 66 -10.01 3.48 -2.89
N LEU A 67 -10.98 4.40 -2.99
CA LEU A 67 -11.71 4.75 -4.20
C LEU A 67 -11.17 6.03 -4.87
N GLY A 68 -10.25 6.73 -4.19
CA GLY A 68 -9.54 7.90 -4.68
C GLY A 68 -8.21 8.07 -3.94
N LYS A 69 -7.38 9.00 -4.43
CA LYS A 69 -6.07 9.30 -3.84
C LYS A 69 -6.19 10.07 -2.53
N LEU A 70 -5.26 9.84 -1.60
CA LEU A 70 -5.03 10.78 -0.49
C LEU A 70 -3.94 11.75 -0.92
N HIS A 71 -4.29 13.04 -0.96
CA HIS A 71 -3.41 14.11 -1.40
C HIS A 71 -2.95 14.92 -0.21
N PHE A 72 -1.65 14.97 0.03
CA PHE A 72 -1.01 15.72 1.10
C PHE A 72 -0.29 16.91 0.48
N LEU A 73 -0.75 18.12 0.76
CA LEU A 73 -0.12 19.35 0.27
C LEU A 73 1.21 19.66 0.98
N GLN A 74 1.48 18.95 2.08
CA GLN A 74 2.68 19.09 2.89
C GLN A 74 3.32 17.71 3.12
N SER A 75 4.17 17.58 4.14
CA SER A 75 4.91 16.34 4.39
C SER A 75 4.07 15.32 5.15
N LEU A 76 4.35 14.04 4.89
CA LEU A 76 3.66 12.90 5.49
C LEU A 76 4.66 12.03 6.25
N ARG A 77 4.33 11.69 7.49
CA ARG A 77 5.04 10.67 8.26
C ARG A 77 4.21 9.42 8.36
N LEU A 78 4.80 8.26 8.07
CA LEU A 78 4.13 6.95 8.15
C LEU A 78 4.84 6.08 9.19
N GLN A 79 4.07 5.55 10.14
CA GLN A 79 4.58 4.66 11.18
C GLN A 79 3.56 3.59 11.56
N GLY A 80 4.05 2.49 12.13
CA GLY A 80 3.22 1.34 12.46
C GLY A 80 2.75 0.60 11.20
N SER A 81 1.64 -0.12 11.31
CA SER A 81 1.17 -1.04 10.28
C SER A 81 -0.06 -0.53 9.55
N ILE A 82 0.04 -0.36 8.22
CA ILE A 82 -1.06 0.12 7.38
C ILE A 82 -0.97 -0.53 6.00
N ILE A 83 -2.08 -1.11 5.54
CA ILE A 83 -2.23 -1.57 4.16
C ILE A 83 -3.10 -0.57 3.40
N PHE A 84 -2.50 0.15 2.44
CA PHE A 84 -3.22 0.95 1.47
C PHE A 84 -3.57 0.08 0.26
N ARG A 85 -4.85 -0.06 -0.04
CA ARG A 85 -5.33 -0.88 -1.16
C ARG A 85 -6.27 -0.09 -2.03
N LYS A 86 -5.93 0.04 -3.32
CA LYS A 86 -6.87 0.56 -4.31
C LYS A 86 -7.97 -0.46 -4.57
N LEU A 87 -9.22 -0.02 -4.60
CA LEU A 87 -10.34 -0.85 -5.01
C LEU A 87 -10.42 -0.93 -6.55
N PRO A 88 -10.97 -2.03 -7.12
CA PRO A 88 -11.14 -2.15 -8.57
C PRO A 88 -12.00 -1.02 -9.16
N GLY A 89 -11.70 -0.64 -10.42
CA GLY A 89 -12.50 0.33 -11.18
C GLY A 89 -12.09 1.79 -11.00
N ALA A 90 -10.96 2.06 -10.35
CA ALA A 90 -10.41 3.39 -10.20
C ALA A 90 -8.94 3.41 -10.67
N ASP A 91 -8.52 4.46 -11.38
CA ASP A 91 -7.13 4.67 -11.80
C ASP A 91 -6.59 5.91 -11.09
N HIS A 92 -5.89 5.68 -9.98
CA HIS A 92 -5.25 6.74 -9.21
C HIS A 92 -4.12 6.15 -8.38
N ARG A 93 -3.15 7.00 -8.02
CA ARG A 93 -2.19 6.67 -6.99
C ARG A 93 -2.86 6.53 -5.62
N CYS A 94 -2.25 5.76 -4.73
CA CYS A 94 -2.77 5.63 -3.37
C CYS A 94 -2.46 6.91 -2.58
N LEU A 95 -1.19 7.32 -2.54
CA LEU A 95 -0.76 8.54 -1.85
C LEU A 95 -0.07 9.49 -2.82
N ASP A 96 -0.41 10.76 -2.68
CA ASP A 96 0.12 11.89 -3.45
C ASP A 96 0.68 12.93 -2.47
N VAL A 97 1.99 13.13 -2.42
CA VAL A 97 2.63 13.96 -1.39
C VAL A 97 3.49 15.05 -2.04
N GLU A 98 3.08 16.31 -1.91
CA GLU A 98 3.81 17.50 -2.39
C GLU A 98 5.03 17.84 -1.52
N GLY A 99 5.06 17.29 -0.30
CA GLY A 99 6.16 17.41 0.65
C GLY A 99 7.16 16.27 0.58
N SER A 100 7.76 15.99 1.73
CA SER A 100 8.61 14.82 1.94
C SER A 100 7.83 13.71 2.64
N VAL A 101 8.28 12.47 2.48
CA VAL A 101 7.74 11.31 3.21
C VAL A 101 8.80 10.70 4.10
N ASP A 102 8.48 10.59 5.39
CA ASP A 102 9.31 9.91 6.37
C ASP A 102 8.63 8.64 6.87
N PHE A 103 9.22 7.49 6.56
CA PHE A 103 8.84 6.22 7.16
C PHE A 103 9.67 5.97 8.42
N VAL A 104 8.99 5.75 9.55
CA VAL A 104 9.61 5.51 10.86
C VAL A 104 9.08 4.22 11.45
N ASP A 105 9.93 3.19 11.49
CA ASP A 105 9.57 1.82 11.83
C ASP A 105 8.24 1.35 11.19
N PRO A 106 8.12 1.47 9.85
CA PRO A 106 6.90 1.11 9.12
C PRO A 106 6.67 -0.40 9.08
N GLU A 107 5.43 -0.82 8.97
CA GLU A 107 4.98 -2.09 8.38
C GLU A 107 3.89 -1.76 7.35
N ILE A 108 4.30 -1.08 6.28
CA ILE A 108 3.40 -0.44 5.32
C ILE A 108 3.35 -1.23 4.03
N GLU A 109 2.15 -1.43 3.49
CA GLU A 109 1.95 -2.08 2.20
C GLU A 109 1.05 -1.24 1.29
N PHE A 110 1.46 -1.11 0.03
CA PHE A 110 0.66 -0.53 -1.04
C PHE A 110 0.29 -1.62 -2.03
N VAL A 111 -1.01 -1.80 -2.29
CA VAL A 111 -1.52 -2.92 -3.09
C VAL A 111 -2.47 -2.44 -4.18
N ASP A 112 -2.17 -2.85 -5.41
CA ASP A 112 -2.97 -2.65 -6.62
C ASP A 112 -3.22 -1.17 -6.96
N CYS A 113 -2.36 -0.26 -6.48
CA CYS A 113 -2.47 1.17 -6.74
C CYS A 113 -2.08 1.53 -8.19
N GLY A 114 -2.52 2.69 -8.68
CA GLY A 114 -2.06 3.24 -9.95
C GLY A 114 -2.96 2.83 -11.12
N GLY A 115 -2.45 2.95 -12.34
CA GLY A 115 -3.15 2.66 -13.58
C GLY A 115 -2.41 3.25 -14.79
N HIS A 116 -2.83 2.90 -16.01
CA HIS A 116 -2.18 3.38 -17.24
C HIS A 116 -2.37 4.89 -17.50
N GLN A 117 -3.26 5.54 -16.75
CA GLN A 117 -3.51 6.99 -16.80
C GLN A 117 -2.82 7.74 -15.67
N VAL A 118 -2.03 7.06 -14.84
CA VAL A 118 -1.27 7.70 -13.75
C VAL A 118 0.12 8.03 -14.25
N ASP A 119 0.48 9.31 -14.22
CA ASP A 119 1.77 9.76 -14.71
C ASP A 119 2.91 9.27 -13.82
N ASP A 120 2.90 9.65 -12.55
CA ASP A 120 4.01 9.37 -11.64
C ASP A 120 3.57 8.53 -10.44
N GLY A 121 4.37 7.54 -10.06
CA GLY A 121 4.24 6.85 -8.77
C GLY A 121 2.89 6.16 -8.60
N GLY A 122 2.71 4.97 -9.18
CA GLY A 122 1.42 4.29 -9.18
C GLY A 122 0.87 4.02 -7.78
N ALA A 123 1.73 3.79 -6.78
CA ALA A 123 1.31 3.70 -5.39
C ALA A 123 1.57 4.97 -4.60
N LEU A 124 2.79 5.49 -4.68
CA LEU A 124 3.23 6.63 -3.90
C LEU A 124 3.97 7.61 -4.81
N TYR A 125 3.52 8.85 -4.79
CA TYR A 125 4.23 10.00 -5.33
C TYR A 125 4.79 10.85 -4.20
N VAL A 126 6.05 11.23 -4.30
CA VAL A 126 6.71 12.17 -3.38
C VAL A 126 7.44 13.23 -4.21
N GLU A 127 7.01 14.47 -4.10
CA GLU A 127 7.64 15.59 -4.82
C GLU A 127 9.08 15.83 -4.35
N LYS A 128 9.34 15.68 -3.04
CA LYS A 128 10.63 16.02 -2.44
C LYS A 128 11.40 14.78 -2.00
N LEU A 129 11.72 14.67 -0.71
CA LEU A 129 12.56 13.61 -0.17
C LEU A 129 11.71 12.44 0.34
N LEU A 130 12.17 11.21 0.10
CA LEU A 130 11.64 10.03 0.77
C LEU A 130 12.73 9.41 1.65
N THR A 131 12.44 9.28 2.94
CA THR A 131 13.33 8.66 3.93
C THR A 131 12.74 7.41 4.52
N ILE A 132 13.54 6.34 4.61
CA ILE A 132 13.21 5.12 5.36
C ILE A 132 14.21 4.92 6.48
N ASN A 133 13.69 4.95 7.71
CA ASN A 133 14.43 4.69 8.94
C ASN A 133 13.91 3.39 9.58
N GLY A 134 14.32 2.24 9.03
CA GLY A 134 13.93 0.92 9.55
C GLY A 134 12.62 0.38 8.98
N GLY A 135 12.07 -0.66 9.64
CA GLY A 135 10.81 -1.34 9.28
C GLY A 135 10.74 -1.94 7.88
N ASN A 136 9.54 -2.26 7.43
CA ASN A 136 9.23 -2.82 6.11
C ASN A 136 8.24 -1.93 5.34
N VAL A 137 8.57 -1.66 4.08
CA VAL A 137 7.68 -1.01 3.11
C VAL A 137 7.57 -1.88 1.87
N THR A 138 6.36 -2.30 1.51
CA THR A 138 6.11 -3.18 0.36
C THR A 138 5.17 -2.52 -0.63
N PHE A 139 5.53 -2.59 -1.91
CA PHE A 139 4.70 -2.17 -3.03
C PHE A 139 4.35 -3.37 -3.89
N ARG A 140 3.07 -3.51 -4.23
CA ARG A 140 2.56 -4.60 -5.06
C ARG A 140 1.67 -4.08 -6.18
N ASN A 141 1.97 -4.53 -7.40
CA ASN A 141 1.14 -4.32 -8.58
C ASN A 141 0.83 -2.85 -8.88
N GLY A 142 1.81 -1.96 -8.67
CA GLY A 142 1.70 -0.55 -9.05
C GLY A 142 1.91 -0.35 -10.55
N THR A 143 1.12 0.54 -11.16
CA THR A 143 1.34 0.97 -12.55
C THR A 143 1.30 2.49 -12.69
N ALA A 144 2.25 3.06 -13.43
CA ALA A 144 2.30 4.49 -13.79
C ALA A 144 3.20 4.70 -15.03
N THR A 145 3.30 5.91 -15.57
CA THR A 145 4.25 6.26 -16.63
C THR A 145 5.70 6.30 -16.12
N TYR A 146 5.94 6.92 -14.96
CA TYR A 146 7.24 6.99 -14.28
C TYR A 146 7.13 6.37 -12.89
N GLY A 147 8.01 5.40 -12.59
CA GLY A 147 8.07 4.80 -11.26
C GLY A 147 6.81 4.00 -10.97
N GLY A 148 6.71 2.79 -11.53
CA GLY A 148 5.44 2.04 -11.55
C GLY A 148 4.76 1.91 -10.19
N CYS A 149 5.54 1.79 -9.12
CA CYS A 149 5.05 1.85 -7.76
C CYS A 149 5.41 3.17 -7.05
N LEU A 150 6.65 3.64 -7.19
CA LEU A 150 7.16 4.79 -6.45
C LEU A 150 7.83 5.80 -7.37
N PHE A 151 7.46 7.06 -7.21
CA PHE A 151 8.15 8.19 -7.80
C PHE A 151 8.65 9.13 -6.70
N VAL A 152 9.90 9.59 -6.83
CA VAL A 152 10.51 10.57 -5.92
C VAL A 152 11.13 11.69 -6.75
N GLY A 153 10.72 12.93 -6.53
CA GLY A 153 11.23 14.08 -7.28
C GLY A 153 12.67 14.45 -6.92
N ASP A 154 13.04 14.33 -5.64
CA ASP A 154 14.40 14.62 -5.15
C ASP A 154 15.16 13.36 -4.73
N ASN A 155 15.55 13.23 -3.46
CA ASN A 155 16.41 12.14 -2.99
C ASN A 155 15.59 11.03 -2.33
N PHE A 156 16.00 9.78 -2.59
CA PHE A 156 15.54 8.62 -1.85
C PHE A 156 16.66 8.16 -0.90
N SER A 157 16.38 8.12 0.41
CA SER A 157 17.36 7.68 1.42
C SER A 157 16.81 6.52 2.26
N MET A 158 17.56 5.42 2.27
CA MET A 158 17.27 4.24 3.08
C MET A 158 18.44 3.98 4.05
N ARG A 159 18.17 4.08 5.35
CA ARG A 159 19.16 3.90 6.42
C ARG A 159 19.04 2.58 7.17
N GLY A 160 18.10 1.72 6.75
CA GLY A 160 17.81 0.43 7.37
C GLY A 160 16.48 -0.13 6.87
N GLY A 161 16.06 -1.29 7.39
CA GLY A 161 14.76 -1.89 7.06
C GLY A 161 14.74 -2.69 5.76
N TRP A 162 13.54 -2.95 5.26
CA TRP A 162 13.28 -3.65 4.01
C TRP A 162 12.34 -2.82 3.12
N MET A 163 12.73 -2.62 1.87
CA MET A 163 11.84 -2.07 0.84
C MET A 163 11.70 -3.10 -0.28
N SER A 164 10.46 -3.48 -0.59
CA SER A 164 10.16 -4.48 -1.62
C SER A 164 9.24 -3.92 -2.69
N PHE A 165 9.61 -4.14 -3.95
CA PHE A 165 8.75 -3.90 -5.10
C PHE A 165 8.40 -5.23 -5.76
N GLN A 166 7.12 -5.50 -5.95
CA GLN A 166 6.65 -6.72 -6.61
C GLN A 166 5.61 -6.43 -7.68
N GLY A 167 5.89 -6.83 -8.92
CA GLY A 167 4.90 -6.71 -10.01
C GLY A 167 4.63 -5.28 -10.44
N CYS A 168 5.56 -4.36 -10.20
CA CYS A 168 5.40 -2.96 -10.60
C CYS A 168 5.70 -2.80 -12.10
N SER A 169 4.96 -1.95 -12.81
CA SER A 169 5.24 -1.65 -14.21
C SER A 169 5.13 -0.17 -14.54
N ALA A 170 6.06 0.31 -15.38
CA ALA A 170 6.02 1.66 -15.92
C ALA A 170 6.63 1.75 -17.31
N ASP A 171 6.59 2.94 -17.89
CA ASP A 171 7.34 3.25 -19.10
C ASP A 171 8.81 3.53 -18.76
N TYR A 172 9.04 4.25 -17.66
CA TYR A 172 10.37 4.57 -17.13
C TYR A 172 10.49 4.16 -15.66
N GLY A 173 11.50 3.35 -15.33
CA GLY A 173 11.73 2.88 -13.96
C GLY A 173 10.58 2.03 -13.44
N GLY A 174 10.57 0.74 -13.80
CA GLY A 174 9.43 -0.15 -13.61
C GLY A 174 8.90 -0.24 -12.17
N SER A 175 9.74 0.01 -11.17
CA SER A 175 9.34 0.06 -9.76
C SER A 175 9.49 1.44 -9.15
N LEU A 176 10.71 1.98 -9.22
CA LEU A 176 11.11 3.26 -8.63
C LEU A 176 11.72 4.13 -9.71
N TYR A 177 11.30 5.39 -9.75
CA TYR A 177 11.91 6.44 -10.54
C TYR A 177 12.29 7.62 -9.64
N VAL A 178 13.56 8.04 -9.70
CA VAL A 178 14.08 9.22 -8.99
C VAL A 178 14.44 10.29 -10.01
N LEU A 179 13.74 11.43 -9.99
CA LEU A 179 13.83 12.41 -11.08
C LEU A 179 15.15 13.20 -11.08
N ARG A 180 15.48 13.87 -9.96
CA ARG A 180 16.62 14.81 -9.90
C ARG A 180 17.72 14.40 -8.93
N GLY A 181 17.41 13.55 -7.96
CA GLY A 181 18.31 13.20 -6.88
C GLY A 181 18.99 11.85 -7.06
N HIS A 182 19.41 11.30 -5.93
CA HIS A 182 20.08 10.01 -5.87
C HIS A 182 19.35 9.04 -4.93
N ILE A 183 19.61 7.76 -5.17
CA ILE A 183 19.24 6.67 -4.27
C ILE A 183 20.43 6.43 -3.32
N TYR A 184 20.24 6.75 -2.05
CA TYR A 184 21.22 6.51 -0.99
C TYR A 184 20.78 5.36 -0.10
N GLN A 185 21.40 4.19 -0.27
CA GLN A 185 21.20 3.05 0.63
C GLN A 185 22.44 2.85 1.51
N SER A 186 22.31 3.12 2.79
CA SER A 186 23.38 2.94 3.79
C SER A 186 23.16 1.74 4.73
N GLY A 187 22.05 1.02 4.55
CA GLY A 187 21.69 -0.19 5.29
C GLY A 187 20.42 -0.84 4.74
N GLY A 188 19.99 -1.93 5.38
CA GLY A 188 18.75 -2.62 5.03
C GLY A 188 18.79 -3.37 3.69
N ARG A 189 17.62 -3.69 3.14
CA ARG A 189 17.47 -4.44 1.88
C ARG A 189 16.46 -3.77 0.95
N LEU A 190 16.91 -3.39 -0.23
CA LEU A 190 16.07 -3.04 -1.37
C LEU A 190 15.91 -4.28 -2.26
N GLN A 191 14.67 -4.73 -2.50
CA GLN A 191 14.38 -5.88 -3.36
C GLN A 191 13.38 -5.48 -4.45
N VAL A 192 13.66 -5.93 -5.67
CA VAL A 192 12.72 -5.86 -6.79
C VAL A 192 12.44 -7.26 -7.31
N LYS A 193 11.16 -7.58 -7.53
CA LYS A 193 10.72 -8.85 -8.09
C LYS A 193 9.65 -8.63 -9.16
N ASN A 194 9.84 -9.23 -10.34
CA ASN A 194 8.83 -9.23 -11.40
C ASN A 194 8.36 -7.83 -11.82
N SER A 195 9.23 -6.82 -11.74
CA SER A 195 8.90 -5.47 -12.19
C SER A 195 9.56 -5.17 -13.53
N ARG A 196 8.95 -4.28 -14.33
CA ARG A 196 9.43 -3.97 -15.69
C ARG A 196 9.20 -2.52 -16.09
N ALA A 197 10.14 -1.96 -16.84
CA ALA A 197 9.94 -0.77 -17.66
C ALA A 197 9.66 -1.19 -19.11
N SER A 198 8.81 -0.45 -19.82
CA SER A 198 8.53 -0.69 -21.25
C SER A 198 9.51 0.05 -22.17
N PHE A 199 10.09 1.17 -21.72
CA PHE A 199 11.08 1.96 -22.45
C PHE A 199 12.46 1.90 -21.79
N GLU A 200 12.66 2.59 -20.65
CA GLU A 200 14.00 2.77 -20.05
C GLU A 200 14.04 2.59 -18.53
N GLY A 201 15.25 2.41 -17.98
CA GLY A 201 15.49 2.37 -16.53
C GLY A 201 15.20 1.03 -15.85
N GLY A 202 14.80 0.00 -16.60
CA GLY A 202 14.59 -1.35 -16.04
C GLY A 202 13.67 -1.35 -14.83
N ALA A 203 14.17 -1.79 -13.67
CA ALA A 203 13.41 -1.76 -12.42
C ALA A 203 13.52 -0.45 -11.63
N LEU A 204 14.69 0.18 -11.68
CA LEU A 204 15.07 1.35 -10.89
C LEU A 204 15.72 2.35 -11.84
N ALA A 205 15.13 3.54 -11.95
CA ALA A 205 15.60 4.63 -12.79
C ALA A 205 16.01 5.83 -11.95
#